data_AF-C7G047-F1
#
_entry.id   AF-C7G047-F1
#
_cell.length_a   1.000
_cell.length_b   1.000
_cell.length_c   1.000
_cell.angle_alpha   90.00
_cell.angle_beta   90.00
_cell.angle_gamma   90.00
#
_symmetry.space_group_name_H-M   'P 1'
#
loop_
_entity.id
_entity.type
_entity.pdbx_description
1 polymer ?
#
loop_
_entity_poly.entity_id
_entity_poly.type
_entity_poly.pdbx_seq_one_letter_code
_entity_poly.pdbx_strand_id
1 'polypeptide(L)'
;MVLCPSCQKPVYFAERQLYQGKDYHQICYNILIKQENASRPKTFAIHEQIFCNVEENSKHKYPLAPVDGYYAGIQVSPPSQPSQPSNTTQTSVQSKPKNNLCKKCSGETKPTDKFCTGCGNKL
;
A
#
# COMPACT_ATOMS: atom_id res chain seq x y z
N MET A 1 -4.24 -8.43 35.04
CA MET A 1 -4.65 -7.04 34.78
C MET A 1 -3.40 -6.31 34.29
N VAL A 2 -3.39 -5.82 33.05
CA VAL A 2 -2.18 -5.19 32.50
C VAL A 2 -2.16 -3.72 32.88
N LEU A 3 -1.02 -3.24 33.38
CA LEU A 3 -0.84 -1.85 33.81
C LEU A 3 -0.04 -1.10 32.74
N CYS A 4 -0.50 0.10 32.39
CA CYS A 4 0.23 0.96 31.47
C CYS A 4 1.52 1.44 32.14
N PRO A 5 2.71 1.22 31.56
CA PRO A 5 3.97 1.63 32.19
C PRO A 5 4.18 3.15 32.21
N SER A 6 3.38 3.93 31.46
CA SER A 6 3.46 5.39 31.47
C SER A 6 2.68 6.04 32.63
N CYS A 7 1.51 5.49 32.99
CA CYS A 7 0.62 6.09 34.00
C CYS A 7 0.22 5.16 35.16
N GLN A 8 0.67 3.90 35.13
CA GLN A 8 0.40 2.84 36.11
C GLN A 8 -1.08 2.55 36.37
N LYS A 9 -1.97 2.92 35.44
CA LYS A 9 -3.41 2.59 35.48
C LYS A 9 -3.68 1.29 34.72
N PRO A 10 -4.74 0.54 35.07
CA PRO A 10 -5.12 -0.64 34.32
C PRO A 10 -5.51 -0.28 32.89
N VAL A 11 -5.01 -1.06 31.93
CA VAL A 11 -5.35 -0.96 30.52
C VAL A 11 -6.45 -1.97 30.24
N TYR A 12 -7.58 -1.48 29.77
CA TYR A 12 -8.68 -2.30 29.32
C TYR A 12 -8.58 -2.56 27.82
N PHE A 13 -9.21 -3.64 27.36
CA PHE A 13 -9.15 -4.08 25.96
C PHE A 13 -9.54 -2.98 24.96
N ALA A 14 -10.49 -2.12 25.31
CA ALA A 14 -10.97 -1.03 24.46
C ALA A 14 -9.92 0.08 24.23
N GLU A 15 -8.98 0.29 25.15
CA GLU A 15 -8.00 1.38 25.09
C GLU A 15 -6.57 0.89 24.88
N ARG A 16 -6.34 -0.43 24.78
CA ARG A 16 -4.99 -0.97 24.73
C ARG A 16 -4.32 -0.64 23.40
N GLN A 17 -3.04 -0.32 23.49
CA GLN A 17 -2.15 -0.22 22.35
C GLN A 17 -0.83 -0.93 22.65
N LEU A 18 -0.43 -1.85 21.77
CA LEU A 18 0.75 -2.68 21.96
C LEU A 18 1.98 -1.97 21.40
N TYR A 19 2.99 -1.72 22.24
CA TYR A 19 4.27 -1.14 21.83
C TYR A 19 5.43 -1.83 22.54
N GLN A 20 6.44 -2.27 21.79
CA GLN A 20 7.61 -3.01 22.31
C GLN A 20 7.22 -4.16 23.25
N GLY A 21 6.12 -4.87 22.94
CA GLY A 21 5.62 -6.00 23.73
C GLY A 21 4.89 -5.64 25.04
N LYS A 22 4.61 -4.35 25.31
CA LYS A 22 3.86 -3.90 26.48
C LYS A 22 2.56 -3.22 26.05
N ASP A 23 1.53 -3.32 26.88
CA ASP A 23 0.25 -2.63 26.66
C ASP A 23 0.27 -1.22 27.28
N TYR A 24 -0.10 -0.23 26.48
CA TYR A 24 -0.28 1.17 26.86
C TYR A 24 -1.74 1.58 26.65
N HIS A 25 -2.20 2.64 27.32
CA HIS A 25 -3.40 3.34 26.85
C HIS A 25 -3.10 4.03 25.52
N GLN A 26 -4.09 4.13 24.65
CA GLN A 26 -4.00 4.84 23.37
C GLN A 26 -3.47 6.27 23.55
N ILE A 27 -3.91 6.97 24.60
CA ILE A 27 -3.44 8.32 24.95
C ILE A 27 -1.97 8.31 25.40
N CYS A 28 -1.60 7.39 26.29
CA CYS A 28 -0.22 7.27 26.78
C CYS A 28 0.75 6.90 25.66
N TYR A 29 0.35 6.01 24.75
CA TYR A 29 1.11 5.62 23.58
C TYR A 29 1.41 6.83 22.68
N ASN A 30 0.40 7.66 22.40
CA ASN A 30 0.58 8.86 21.57
C ASN A 30 1.60 9.85 22.17
N ILE A 31 1.60 10.03 23.49
CA ILE A 31 2.57 10.90 24.17
C ILE A 31 3.99 10.34 24.01
N LEU A 32 4.16 9.04 24.23
CA LEU A 32 5.44 8.36 24.12
C LEU A 32 6.01 8.45 22.69
N ILE A 33 5.21 8.13 21.68
CA ILE A 33 5.63 8.23 20.27
C ILE A 33 5.92 9.68 19.86
N LYS A 34 5.16 10.64 20.37
CA LYS A 34 5.42 12.06 20.10
C LYS A 34 6.79 12.49 20.65
N GLN A 35 7.16 12.03 21.85
CA GLN A 35 8.48 12.28 22.42
C GLN A 35 9.58 11.56 21.64
N GLU A 36 9.36 10.30 21.25
CA GLU A 36 10.33 9.55 20.44
C GLU A 36 10.56 10.24 19.08
N ASN A 37 9.49 10.64 18.39
CA ASN A 37 9.57 11.36 17.12
C ASN A 37 10.20 12.74 17.26
N ALA A 38 10.04 13.40 18.41
CA ALA A 38 10.72 14.66 18.70
C ALA A 38 12.23 14.47 18.92
N SER A 39 12.63 13.33 19.50
CA SER A 39 14.04 12.98 19.71
C SER A 39 14.75 12.47 18.46
N ARG A 40 14.00 11.84 17.53
CA ARG A 40 14.54 11.37 16.25
C ARG A 40 14.96 12.57 15.39
N PRO A 41 16.11 12.51 14.69
CA PRO A 41 16.51 13.55 13.76
C PRO A 41 15.41 13.69 12.70
N LYS A 42 14.82 14.88 12.62
CA LYS A 42 13.83 15.19 11.59
C LYS A 42 14.52 15.07 10.25
N THR A 43 14.28 13.97 9.55
CA THR A 43 14.64 13.84 8.15
C THR A 43 13.72 14.76 7.39
N PHE A 44 14.16 15.99 7.17
CA PHE A 44 13.50 16.86 6.20
C PHE A 44 13.64 16.17 4.85
N ALA A 45 12.52 15.72 4.29
CA ALA A 45 12.49 15.42 2.88
C ALA A 45 12.90 16.71 2.18
N ILE A 46 14.02 16.70 1.48
CA ILE A 46 14.42 17.82 0.62
C ILE A 46 13.24 18.00 -0.31
N HIS A 47 12.58 19.17 -0.25
CA HIS A 47 11.55 19.51 -1.22
C HIS A 47 12.26 19.82 -2.53
N GLU A 48 12.73 18.77 -3.21
CA GLU A 48 13.17 18.86 -4.57
C GLU A 48 11.93 19.09 -5.42
N GLN A 49 11.96 20.15 -6.23
CA GLN A 49 10.97 20.32 -7.28
C GLN A 49 11.18 19.18 -8.28
N ILE A 50 10.37 18.13 -8.16
CA ILE A 50 10.37 16.99 -9.05
C ILE A 50 9.71 17.45 -10.35
N PHE A 51 10.51 17.84 -11.33
CA PHE A 51 10.03 18.15 -12.66
C PHE A 51 9.83 16.84 -13.42
N CYS A 52 8.60 16.59 -13.88
CA CYS A 52 8.30 15.44 -14.73
C CYS A 52 9.06 15.50 -16.06
N ASN A 53 9.51 16.68 -16.48
CA ASN A 53 10.28 16.86 -17.69
C ASN A 53 11.78 16.71 -17.43
N VAL A 54 12.39 15.71 -18.07
CA VAL A 54 13.82 15.35 -17.87
C VAL A 54 14.75 16.52 -18.20
N GLU A 55 14.42 17.31 -19.22
CA GLU A 55 15.22 18.46 -19.65
C GLU A 55 15.22 19.61 -18.63
N GLU A 56 14.10 19.83 -17.94
CA GLU A 56 13.99 20.85 -16.88
C GLU A 56 14.70 20.37 -15.61
N ASN A 57 14.55 19.09 -15.26
CA ASN A 57 15.27 18.47 -14.14
C ASN A 57 16.79 18.59 -14.31
N SER A 58 17.30 18.44 -15.54
CA SER A 58 18.72 18.53 -15.87
C SER A 58 19.34 19.92 -15.69
N LYS A 59 18.53 20.98 -15.70
CA LYS A 59 18.99 22.38 -15.53
C LYS A 59 19.13 22.78 -14.06
N HIS A 60 18.60 21.99 -13.13
CA HIS A 60 18.68 22.29 -11.70
C HIS A 60 20.02 21.86 -11.10
N LYS A 61 20.38 22.54 -10.01
CA LYS A 61 21.64 22.33 -9.27
C LYS A 61 21.80 20.88 -8.75
N TYR A 62 20.68 20.19 -8.56
CA TYR A 62 20.61 18.78 -8.16
C TYR A 62 19.56 18.10 -9.05
N PRO A 63 19.96 17.50 -10.18
CA PRO A 63 19.05 16.70 -10.99
C PRO A 63 18.73 15.41 -10.24
N LEU A 64 17.49 14.91 -10.38
CA LEU A 64 17.11 13.58 -9.88
C LEU A 64 18.16 12.55 -10.31
N ALA A 65 18.61 11.73 -9.36
CA ALA A 65 19.63 10.73 -9.61
C ALA A 65 19.27 9.88 -10.84
N PRO A 66 20.23 9.61 -11.76
CA PRO A 66 19.97 8.83 -12.96
C PRO A 66 19.31 7.49 -12.62
N VAL A 67 18.22 7.18 -13.31
CA VAL A 67 17.44 5.96 -13.08
C VAL A 67 18.24 4.68 -13.39
N ASP A 68 19.30 4.79 -14.20
CA ASP A 68 20.11 3.66 -14.68
C ASP A 68 20.82 2.83 -13.59
N GLY A 69 20.85 3.31 -12.34
CA GLY A 69 21.37 2.53 -11.20
C GLY A 69 20.31 1.99 -10.24
N TYR A 70 19.09 2.54 -10.28
CA TYR A 70 18.07 2.25 -9.25
C TYR A 70 17.57 0.80 -9.34
N TYR A 71 17.46 0.26 -10.55
CA TYR A 71 17.06 -1.15 -10.76
C TYR A 71 18.19 -2.15 -10.54
N ALA A 72 19.46 -1.73 -10.61
CA ALA A 72 20.59 -2.65 -10.44
C ALA A 72 20.79 -3.08 -8.98
N GLY A 73 20.38 -2.25 -8.01
CA GLY A 73 20.46 -2.55 -6.58
C GLY A 73 19.24 -3.29 -6.03
N ILE A 74 18.11 -3.24 -6.73
CA ILE A 74 16.95 -4.06 -6.39
C ILE A 74 17.22 -5.43 -7.00
N GLN A 75 17.68 -6.37 -6.17
CA GLN A 75 17.65 -7.78 -6.55
C GLN A 75 16.19 -8.20 -6.59
N VAL A 76 15.55 -7.93 -7.72
CA VAL A 76 14.26 -8.52 -8.06
C VAL A 76 14.58 -10.00 -8.24
N SER A 77 14.51 -10.74 -7.14
CA SER A 77 14.33 -12.18 -7.24
C SER A 77 13.17 -12.38 -8.22
N PRO A 78 13.30 -13.23 -9.25
CA PRO A 78 12.18 -13.49 -10.14
C PRO A 78 10.97 -13.79 -9.27
N PRO A 79 9.78 -13.27 -9.59
CA PRO A 79 8.59 -13.50 -8.78
C PRO A 79 8.52 -15.00 -8.53
N SER A 80 8.73 -15.39 -7.28
CA SER A 80 8.48 -16.74 -6.85
C SER A 80 7.05 -17.00 -7.29
N GLN A 81 6.89 -17.94 -8.22
CA GLN A 81 5.61 -18.32 -8.75
C GLN A 81 4.61 -18.35 -7.59
N PRO A 82 3.42 -17.74 -7.72
CA PRO A 82 2.43 -17.85 -6.67
C PRO A 82 2.25 -19.35 -6.39
N SER A 83 2.59 -19.74 -5.17
CA SER A 83 2.41 -21.07 -4.66
C SER A 83 0.97 -21.45 -4.94
N GLN A 84 0.78 -22.41 -5.84
CA GLN A 84 -0.52 -22.98 -6.12
C GLN A 84 -1.10 -23.47 -4.78
N PRO A 85 -2.29 -23.00 -4.35
CA PRO A 85 -3.04 -23.77 -3.38
C PRO A 85 -3.49 -25.04 -4.10
N SER A 86 -2.83 -26.12 -3.72
CA SER A 86 -3.15 -27.51 -4.02
C SER A 86 -4.64 -27.80 -3.84
N ASN A 87 -5.17 -28.47 -4.87
CA ASN A 87 -6.49 -29.09 -4.99
C ASN A 87 -7.13 -29.57 -3.69
N THR A 88 -8.43 -29.33 -3.54
CA THR A 88 -9.52 -30.20 -2.99
C THR A 88 -10.69 -29.24 -2.72
N THR A 89 -11.79 -29.17 -3.47
CA THR A 89 -12.76 -30.20 -3.83
C THR A 89 -13.60 -29.72 -5.02
N GLN A 90 -13.92 -30.66 -5.90
CA GLN A 90 -14.77 -30.52 -7.08
C GLN A 90 -16.20 -30.14 -6.68
N THR A 91 -16.80 -29.15 -7.35
CA THR A 91 -18.23 -29.21 -7.70
C THR A 91 -18.46 -28.48 -9.01
N SER A 92 -18.78 -29.28 -10.02
CA SER A 92 -19.26 -28.91 -11.34
C SER A 92 -20.56 -28.09 -11.28
N VAL A 93 -20.68 -27.06 -12.11
CA VAL A 93 -21.84 -26.84 -13.01
C VAL A 93 -21.55 -25.70 -14.02
N GLN A 94 -21.63 -26.06 -15.31
CA GLN A 94 -22.21 -25.31 -16.44
C GLN A 94 -22.39 -23.78 -16.23
N SER A 95 -21.91 -22.88 -17.10
CA SER A 95 -22.43 -22.67 -18.45
C SER A 95 -21.71 -21.44 -19.05
N LYS A 96 -21.35 -21.49 -20.33
CA LYS A 96 -20.85 -20.38 -21.15
C LYS A 96 -21.89 -19.23 -21.23
N PRO A 97 -21.59 -17.98 -20.82
CA PRO A 97 -22.34 -16.82 -21.26
C PRO A 97 -21.52 -16.04 -22.31
N LYS A 98 -22.22 -15.49 -23.32
CA LYS A 98 -21.62 -14.66 -24.37
C LYS A 98 -21.13 -13.35 -23.74
N ASN A 99 -19.82 -13.23 -23.53
CA ASN A 99 -19.21 -11.96 -23.11
C ASN A 99 -19.36 -10.93 -24.23
N ASN A 100 -19.76 -9.71 -23.87
CA ASN A 100 -19.80 -8.58 -24.78
C ASN A 100 -18.53 -7.74 -24.57
N LEU A 101 -17.86 -7.39 -25.67
CA LEU A 101 -16.73 -6.47 -25.65
C LEU A 101 -17.23 -5.03 -25.57
N CYS A 102 -16.61 -4.22 -24.72
CA CYS A 102 -16.84 -2.78 -24.72
C CYS A 102 -16.43 -2.18 -26.07
N LYS A 103 -17.34 -1.49 -26.76
CA LYS A 103 -17.07 -0.86 -28.07
C LYS A 103 -16.02 0.27 -28.03
N LYS A 104 -15.61 0.73 -26.83
CA LYS A 104 -14.64 1.82 -26.65
C LYS A 104 -13.27 1.35 -26.19
N CYS A 105 -13.20 0.39 -25.28
CA CYS A 105 -11.93 -0.08 -24.70
C CYS A 105 -11.67 -1.57 -24.93
N SER A 106 -12.55 -2.27 -25.63
CA SER A 106 -12.48 -3.72 -25.88
C SER A 106 -12.37 -4.59 -24.62
N GLY A 107 -12.64 -4.02 -23.43
CA GLY A 107 -12.67 -4.76 -22.18
C GLY A 107 -13.85 -5.74 -22.14
N GLU A 108 -13.63 -6.89 -21.51
CA GLU A 108 -14.65 -7.90 -21.32
C GLU A 108 -15.67 -7.42 -20.29
N THR A 109 -16.94 -7.29 -20.70
CA THR A 109 -18.01 -6.81 -19.83
C THR A 109 -19.08 -7.85 -19.63
N LYS A 110 -19.58 -7.94 -18.39
CA LYS A 110 -20.65 -8.88 -18.06
C LYS A 110 -21.94 -8.37 -18.69
N PRO A 111 -22.82 -9.26 -19.19
CA PRO A 111 -24.07 -8.86 -19.83
C PRO A 111 -25.04 -8.09 -18.92
N THR A 112 -24.81 -8.08 -17.61
CA THR A 112 -25.60 -7.34 -16.60
C THR A 112 -25.07 -5.93 -16.29
N ASP A 113 -23.88 -5.58 -16.77
CA ASP A 113 -23.27 -4.30 -16.44
C ASP A 113 -23.83 -3.19 -17.34
N LYS A 114 -24.35 -2.11 -16.73
CA LYS A 114 -24.85 -0.94 -17.47
C LYS A 114 -23.71 -0.04 -17.97
N PHE A 115 -22.52 -0.17 -17.38
CA PHE A 115 -21.35 0.63 -17.67
C PHE A 115 -20.11 -0.27 -17.71
N CYS A 116 -19.19 0.01 -18.62
CA CYS A 116 -17.90 -0.66 -18.66
C CYS A 116 -17.05 -0.23 -17.46
N THR A 117 -16.63 -1.20 -16.66
CA THR A 117 -15.78 -1.00 -15.47
C THR A 117 -14.35 -0.54 -15.80
N GLY A 118 -13.90 -0.68 -17.05
CA GLY A 118 -12.58 -0.22 -17.50
C GLY A 118 -12.55 1.22 -18.00
N CYS A 119 -13.60 1.68 -18.69
CA CYS A 119 -13.61 3.00 -19.33
C CYS A 119 -14.80 3.89 -18.94
N GLY A 120 -15.68 3.46 -18.04
CA GLY A 120 -16.83 4.23 -17.55
C GLY A 120 -17.96 4.46 -18.55
N ASN A 121 -17.84 3.99 -19.80
CA ASN A 121 -18.85 4.21 -20.83
C ASN A 121 -20.02 3.22 -20.70
N LYS A 122 -21.22 3.71 -21.00
CA LYS A 122 -22.43 2.89 -21.06
C LYS A 122 -22.31 1.81 -22.16
N LEU A 123 -22.62 0.57 -21.81
CA LEU A 123 -22.58 -0.60 -22.71
C LEU A 123 -23.83 -0.68 -23.60
#